data_AF-A0A967M8Z4-F1
#
_entry.id   AF-A0A967M8Z4-F1
#
_cell.length_a   1.000
_cell.length_b   1.000
_cell.length_c   1.000
_cell.angle_alpha   90.00
_cell.angle_beta   90.00
_cell.angle_gamma   90.00
#
_symmetry.space_group_name_H-M   'P 1'
#
loop_
_entity.id
_entity.type
_entity.pdbx_description
1 polymer ?
#
loop_
_entity_poly.entity_id
_entity_poly.type
_entity_poly.pdbx_seq_one_letter_code
_entity_poly.pdbx_strand_id
1 'polypeptide(L)' 'GLTRRSGLEKFAAVQMIDLHVPTTDGRELLLTRCTEPEQELKLLLDKLKLKLPAQPPPKITAAKGFPSSSL' A
#
# COMPACT_ATOMS: atom_id res chain seq x y z
N GLY A 1 25.53 -3.53 11.06
CA GLY A 1 26.07 -2.48 10.16
C GLY A 1 25.33 -2.51 8.84
N LEU A 2 25.15 -1.36 8.18
CA LEU A 2 24.40 -1.23 6.93
C LEU A 2 25.20 -1.82 5.74
N THR A 3 25.23 -3.14 5.65
CA THR A 3 25.79 -3.82 4.47
C THR A 3 24.88 -3.59 3.27
N ARG A 4 25.40 -3.69 2.04
CA ARG A 4 24.59 -3.56 0.82
C ARG A 4 23.38 -4.49 0.81
N ARG A 5 23.56 -5.73 1.29
CA ARG A 5 22.51 -6.74 1.41
C ARG A 5 21.43 -6.34 2.41
N SER A 6 21.82 -6.00 3.64
CA SER A 6 20.86 -5.58 4.67
C SER A 6 20.15 -4.28 4.30
N GLY A 7 20.81 -3.37 3.57
CA GLY A 7 20.17 -2.17 3.04
C GLY A 7 19.09 -2.49 2.01
N LEU A 8 19.30 -3.48 1.14
CA LEU A 8 18.29 -3.92 0.17
C LEU A 8 17.10 -4.60 0.85
N GLU A 9 17.34 -5.43 1.86
CA GLU A 9 16.28 -6.12 2.62
C GLU A 9 15.29 -5.14 3.26
N LYS A 10 15.74 -3.95 3.65
CA LYS A 10 14.88 -2.91 4.25
C LYS A 10 13.79 -2.40 3.30
N PHE A 11 14.01 -2.45 1.99
CA PHE A 11 13.00 -2.01 1.01
C PHE A 11 11.77 -2.91 0.97
N ALA A 12 11.91 -4.19 1.36
CA ALA A 12 10.78 -5.13 1.40
C ALA A 12 9.72 -4.76 2.46
N ALA A 13 10.03 -3.87 3.39
CA ALA A 13 9.07 -3.38 4.38
C ALA A 13 7.94 -2.54 3.76
N VAL A 14 8.15 -1.94 2.59
CA VAL A 14 7.10 -1.20 1.86
C VAL A 14 6.28 -2.20 1.05
N GLN A 15 5.03 -2.35 1.44
CA GLN A 15 4.09 -3.28 0.82
C GLN A 15 3.08 -2.52 -0.04
N MET A 16 2.72 -3.11 -1.18
CA MET A 16 1.58 -2.67 -1.99
C MET A 16 0.34 -3.44 -1.54
N ILE A 17 -0.70 -2.74 -1.13
CA ILE A 17 -1.95 -3.34 -0.65
C ILE A 17 -3.14 -2.80 -1.43
N ASP A 18 -4.14 -3.66 -1.64
CA ASP A 18 -5.46 -3.28 -2.14
C ASP A 18 -6.45 -3.23 -0.98
N LEU A 19 -7.02 -2.05 -0.74
CA LEU A 19 -8.03 -1.80 0.29
C LEU A 19 -9.40 -1.70 -0.38
N HIS A 20 -10.33 -2.51 0.11
CA HIS A 20 -11.72 -2.55 -0.31
C HIS A 20 -12.57 -1.91 0.78
N VAL A 21 -13.12 -0.72 0.51
CA VAL A 21 -13.89 0.07 1.48
C VAL A 21 -15.34 0.18 1.02
N PRO A 22 -16.32 -0.36 1.78
CA PRO A 22 -17.73 -0.24 1.41
C PRO A 22 -18.19 1.23 1.54
N THR A 23 -19.04 1.68 0.61
CA THR A 23 -19.67 3.01 0.64
C THR A 23 -21.14 2.90 1.06
N THR A 24 -21.72 4.01 1.53
CA THR A 24 -23.10 4.06 2.03
C THR A 24 -24.18 3.81 0.98
N ASP A 25 -23.83 3.91 -0.30
CA ASP A 25 -24.70 3.67 -1.44
C ASP A 25 -24.51 2.27 -2.06
N GLY A 26 -23.90 1.32 -1.33
CA GLY A 26 -23.75 -0.06 -1.78
C GLY A 26 -22.73 -0.25 -2.90
N ARG A 27 -21.80 0.69 -3.07
CA ARG A 27 -20.62 0.54 -3.93
C ARG A 27 -19.40 0.20 -3.07
N GLU A 28 -18.28 -0.03 -3.75
CA GLU A 28 -17.00 -0.31 -3.11
C GLU A 28 -15.92 0.62 -3.67
N LEU A 29 -15.12 1.18 -2.77
CA LEU A 29 -13.94 1.97 -3.08
C LEU A 29 -12.70 1.06 -3.03
N LEU A 30 -12.03 0.89 -4.16
CA LEU A 30 -10.76 0.21 -4.30
C LEU A 30 -9.61 1.22 -4.21
N LEU A 31 -8.73 1.05 -3.22
CA LEU A 31 -7.53 1.86 -3.02
C LEU A 31 -6.28 0.97 -3.06
N THR A 32 -5.47 1.12 -4.10
CA THR A 32 -4.14 0.53 -4.16
C THR A 32 -3.14 1.47 -3.49
N ARG A 33 -2.51 1.06 -2.38
CA ARG A 33 -1.68 1.94 -1.52
C ARG A 33 -0.35 1.28 -1.18
N CYS A 34 0.71 2.10 -1.12
CA CYS A 34 1.96 1.68 -0.47
C CYS A 34 1.82 1.90 1.04
N THR A 35 2.36 1.01 1.86
CA THR A 35 2.54 1.27 3.29
C THR A 35 3.55 2.38 3.53
N GLU A 36 3.41 3.08 4.66
CA GLU A 36 4.36 4.11 5.06
C GLU A 36 5.71 3.46 5.44
N PRO A 37 6.84 3.89 4.86
CA PRO A 37 8.14 3.33 5.21
C PRO A 37 8.55 3.68 6.65
N GLU A 38 9.30 2.79 7.31
CA GLU A 38 9.94 3.07 8.60
C GLU A 38 10.99 4.19 8.48
N GLN A 39 11.31 4.84 9.59
CA GLN A 39 12.25 5.98 9.62
C GLN A 39 13.63 5.62 9.01
N GLU A 40 14.15 4.43 9.29
CA GLU A 40 15.42 3.97 8.73
C GLU A 40 15.37 3.89 7.20
N LEU A 41 14.28 3.36 6.64
CA LEU A 41 14.09 3.27 5.20
C LEU A 41 13.88 4.65 4.56
N LYS A 42 13.21 5.60 5.24
CA LYS A 42 13.10 6.99 4.77
C LYS A 42 14.48 7.64 4.61
N LEU A 43 15.36 7.45 5.61
CA LEU A 43 16.73 7.96 5.55
C LEU A 43 17.53 7.30 4.41
N LEU A 44 17.29 6.02 4.14
CA LEU A 44 17.95 5.31 3.05
C LEU A 44 17.47 5.80 1.68
N LEU A 45 16.16 6.00 1.50
CA LEU A 45 15.57 6.57 0.29
C LEU A 45 16.17 7.95 -0.03
N ASP A 46 16.27 8.82 0.97
CA ASP A 46 16.84 10.18 0.84
C ASP A 46 18.31 10.12 0.42
N LYS A 47 19.13 9.35 1.13
CA LYS A 47 20.56 9.17 0.83
C LYS A 47 20.81 8.63 -0.58
N LEU A 48 19.93 7.74 -1.05
CA LEU A 48 20.01 7.13 -2.39
C LEU A 48 19.27 7.94 -3.46
N LYS A 49 18.63 9.06 -3.09
CA LYS A 49 17.83 9.92 -3.97
C LYS A 49 16.72 9.15 -4.70
N LEU A 50 16.15 8.16 -4.03
CA LEU A 50 15.05 7.34 -4.53
C LEU A 50 13.71 7.89 -4.02
N LYS A 51 12.66 7.72 -4.82
CA LYS A 51 11.28 8.05 -4.46
C LYS A 51 10.43 6.80 -4.58
N LEU A 52 9.49 6.62 -3.65
CA LEU A 52 8.47 5.59 -3.77
C LEU A 52 7.55 5.91 -4.97
N PRO A 53 6.98 4.88 -5.61
CA PRO A 53 6.08 5.07 -6.74
C PRO A 53 4.86 5.90 -6.33
N ALA A 54 4.34 6.68 -7.29
CA ALA A 54 3.10 7.41 -7.09
C ALA A 54 1.93 6.42 -6.90
N GLN A 55 1.05 6.71 -5.95
CA GLN A 55 -0.12 5.89 -5.71
C GLN A 55 -1.19 6.17 -6.79
N PRO A 56 -1.82 5.14 -7.37
CA PRO A 56 -2.85 5.33 -8.37
C PRO A 56 -4.11 5.98 -7.76
N PRO A 57 -4.93 6.67 -8.58
CA PRO A 57 -6.16 7.27 -8.10
C PRO A 57 -7.14 6.21 -7.58
N PRO A 58 -7.96 6.56 -6.57
CA PRO A 58 -9.00 5.68 -6.06
C PRO A 58 -10.00 5.31 -7.16
N LYS A 59 -10.51 4.08 -7.14
CA LYS A 59 -11.54 3.61 -8.08
C LYS A 59 -12.80 3.24 -7.30
N ILE A 60 -13.97 3.59 -7.84
CA ILE A 60 -15.26 3.15 -7.30
C ILE A 60 -15.82 2.08 -8.23
N THR A 61 -16.17 0.93 -7.68
CA THR A 61 -16.79 -0.19 -8.39
C THR A 61 -18.15 -0.51 -7.79
N ALA A 62 -19.07 -1.04 -8.60
CA ALA A 62 -20.30 -1.63 -8.05
C ALA A 62 -19.92 -2.76 -7.09
N ALA A 63 -20.60 -2.88 -5.94
CA ALA A 63 -20.29 -3.92 -4.98
C ALA A 63 -20.41 -5.29 -5.64
N LYS A 64 -19.30 -5.98 -5.78
CA LYS A 64 -19.31 -7.39 -6.14
C LYS A 64 -19.78 -8.10 -4.88
N GLY A 65 -21.04 -8.50 -4.86
CA GLY A 65 -21.72 -9.00 -3.66
C GLY A 65 -20.79 -9.89 -2.85
N PHE A 66 -20.33 -9.37 -1.70
CA PHE A 66 -19.78 -10.22 -0.67
C PHE A 66 -20.89 -11.21 -0.34
N PRO A 67 -20.65 -12.53 -0.30
CA PRO A 67 -21.68 -13.45 0.17
C PRO A 67 -22.07 -12.94 1.54
N SER A 68 -23.32 -12.46 1.64
CA SER A 68 -23.93 -12.14 2.92
C SER A 68 -23.80 -13.43 3.73
N SER A 69 -22.90 -13.45 4.70
CA SER A 69 -22.84 -14.50 5.69
C SER A 69 -24.16 -14.40 6.45
N SER A 70 -25.14 -15.16 5.96
CA SER A 70 -26.45 -15.33 6.56
C SER A 70 -26.31 -16.32 7.70
N LEU A 71 -26.76 -15.87 8.89
CA LEU A 71 -27.07 -16.60 10.12
C LEU A 71 -25.89 -16.97 11.03
#